data_AF-A0AAX4HN36-F1
#
_entry.id   AF-A0AAX4HN36-F1
#
_cell.length_a   1.000
_cell.length_b   1.000
_cell.length_c   1.000
_cell.angle_alpha   90.00
_cell.angle_beta   90.00
_cell.angle_gamma   90.00
#
_symmetry.space_group_name_H-M   'P 1'
#
loop_
_entity.id
_entity.type
_entity.pdbx_description
1 polymer ?
#
loop_
_entity_poly.entity_id
_entity_poly.type
_entity_poly.pdbx_seq_one_letter_code
_entity_poly.pdbx_strand_id
1 'polypeptide(L)'
;MKHLFASILVLTFSIFAHATDEACMNRIRELIKTDSEKYLFENRPEVLGVFNINCSSNEFGESIVNNGAVIFVHEAAHFEDLDLDLSGTSSKETNIYTVNNEHIGTVKNVTELPIVREIVTPYLQAKRPYLLSNEVFMHLHGIYLAADDSMAAEFITGIATELNAYTHGSVIQARMQALIPQKLIVRNGEHEYQLENPLKNKITQLDGILYFIYNMNLYLKVIKAERPEIWKEFDIDQNRVFLDKLLSSSLGVLKDLDHCSLSKSKENSNLEFYIEELKKEDLSVLKEILGDDKIADLVCSHKEDLSVLKDILGDNKTADLVCSH
;
A
#
# COMPACT_ATOMS: atom_id res chain seq x y z
N MET A 1 -37.54 -41.74 -24.43
CA MET A 1 -36.63 -40.61 -24.79
C MET A 1 -36.92 -39.38 -23.92
N LYS A 2 -36.58 -39.40 -22.62
CA LYS A 2 -36.79 -38.25 -21.71
C LYS A 2 -35.61 -37.98 -20.74
N HIS A 3 -34.44 -38.57 -20.98
CA HIS A 3 -33.26 -38.38 -20.12
C HIS A 3 -32.02 -37.81 -20.82
N LEU A 4 -32.15 -37.24 -22.03
CA LEU A 4 -31.00 -36.72 -22.78
C LEU A 4 -30.84 -35.18 -22.72
N PHE A 5 -31.80 -34.44 -22.13
CA PHE A 5 -31.78 -32.97 -22.10
C PHE A 5 -31.26 -32.35 -20.80
N ALA A 6 -31.09 -33.13 -19.72
CA ALA A 6 -30.59 -32.62 -18.43
C ALA A 6 -29.05 -32.56 -18.36
N SER A 7 -28.34 -33.32 -19.19
CA SER A 7 -26.86 -33.37 -19.18
C SER A 7 -26.21 -32.29 -20.04
N ILE A 8 -26.93 -31.69 -21.00
CA ILE A 8 -26.41 -30.61 -21.86
C ILE A 8 -26.43 -29.26 -21.13
N LEU A 9 -27.39 -29.05 -20.22
CA LEU A 9 -27.50 -27.79 -19.46
C LEU A 9 -26.37 -27.64 -18.42
N VAL A 10 -25.98 -28.72 -17.74
CA VAL A 10 -24.89 -28.69 -16.74
C VAL A 10 -23.53 -28.50 -17.41
N LEU A 11 -23.29 -29.13 -18.57
CA LEU A 11 -22.06 -28.93 -19.35
C LEU A 11 -21.93 -27.49 -19.86
N THR A 12 -23.01 -26.84 -20.30
CA THR A 12 -22.93 -25.45 -20.77
C THR A 12 -22.60 -24.47 -19.65
N PHE A 13 -23.20 -24.61 -18.45
CA PHE A 13 -22.87 -23.72 -17.33
C PHE A 13 -21.43 -23.91 -16.85
N SER A 14 -20.92 -25.14 -16.81
CA SER A 14 -19.52 -25.41 -16.49
C SER A 14 -18.58 -24.81 -17.53
N ILE A 15 -18.88 -24.93 -18.84
CA ILE A 15 -18.04 -24.37 -19.91
C ILE A 15 -18.04 -22.84 -19.88
N PHE A 16 -19.19 -22.20 -19.64
CA PHE A 16 -19.26 -20.74 -19.54
C PHE A 16 -18.53 -20.20 -18.31
N ALA A 17 -18.66 -20.86 -17.15
CA ALA A 17 -17.92 -20.48 -15.95
C ALA A 17 -16.40 -20.63 -16.13
N HIS A 18 -15.94 -21.76 -16.69
CA HIS A 18 -14.51 -21.98 -16.95
C HIS A 18 -13.95 -21.00 -17.98
N ALA A 19 -14.72 -20.64 -19.01
CA ALA A 19 -14.30 -19.66 -20.02
C ALA A 19 -14.24 -18.22 -19.44
N THR A 20 -15.13 -17.86 -18.53
CA THR A 20 -15.07 -16.56 -17.83
C THR A 20 -13.89 -16.49 -16.86
N ASP A 21 -13.57 -17.60 -16.21
CA ASP A 21 -12.44 -17.69 -15.28
C ASP A 21 -11.10 -17.62 -16.04
N GLU A 22 -10.96 -18.34 -17.15
CA GLU A 22 -9.76 -18.29 -18.01
C GLU A 22 -9.55 -16.90 -18.62
N ALA A 23 -10.64 -16.25 -19.08
CA ALA A 23 -10.57 -14.88 -19.59
C ALA A 23 -10.16 -13.87 -18.53
N CYS A 24 -10.67 -13.98 -17.30
CA CYS A 24 -10.27 -13.11 -16.19
C CYS A 24 -8.81 -13.32 -15.80
N MET A 25 -8.38 -14.58 -15.68
CA MET A 25 -6.99 -14.92 -15.39
C MET A 25 -6.02 -14.39 -16.45
N ASN A 26 -6.40 -14.43 -17.73
CA ASN A 26 -5.61 -13.83 -18.80
C ASN A 26 -5.52 -12.30 -18.67
N ARG A 27 -6.63 -11.61 -18.33
CA ARG A 27 -6.61 -10.17 -18.06
C ARG A 27 -5.74 -9.82 -16.86
N ILE A 28 -5.71 -10.65 -15.81
CA ILE A 28 -4.79 -10.46 -14.67
C ILE A 28 -3.34 -10.64 -15.13
N ARG A 29 -3.02 -11.69 -15.91
CA ARG A 29 -1.68 -11.92 -16.46
C ARG A 29 -1.16 -10.73 -17.26
N GLU A 30 -2.01 -10.10 -18.07
CA GLU A 30 -1.65 -8.92 -18.86
C GLU A 30 -1.28 -7.69 -18.00
N LEU A 31 -1.70 -7.66 -16.73
CA LEU A 31 -1.39 -6.58 -15.80
C LEU A 31 -0.11 -6.82 -14.98
N ILE A 32 0.45 -8.04 -15.01
CA ILE A 32 1.72 -8.39 -14.37
C ILE A 32 2.87 -7.81 -15.19
N LYS A 33 3.78 -7.08 -14.55
CA LYS A 33 4.87 -6.33 -15.21
C LYS A 33 6.25 -6.64 -14.65
N THR A 34 6.39 -6.85 -13.34
CA THR A 34 7.70 -7.07 -12.70
C THR A 34 8.04 -8.55 -12.64
N ASP A 35 9.32 -8.87 -12.40
CA ASP A 35 9.76 -10.25 -12.31
C ASP A 35 9.32 -10.92 -10.99
N SER A 36 9.21 -10.16 -9.89
CA SER A 36 8.61 -10.64 -8.65
C SER A 36 7.14 -11.00 -8.85
N GLU A 37 6.37 -10.14 -9.52
CA GLU A 37 4.96 -10.41 -9.82
C GLU A 37 4.78 -11.66 -10.69
N LYS A 38 5.62 -11.84 -11.71
CA LYS A 38 5.59 -13.05 -12.57
C LYS A 38 5.89 -14.30 -11.77
N TYR A 39 6.96 -14.26 -10.96
CA TYR A 39 7.36 -15.40 -10.13
C TYR A 39 6.22 -15.86 -9.22
N LEU A 40 5.55 -14.91 -8.55
CA LEU A 40 4.42 -15.22 -7.66
C LEU A 40 3.22 -15.74 -8.41
N PHE A 41 2.90 -15.13 -9.54
CA PHE A 41 1.84 -15.60 -10.40
C PHE A 41 2.07 -17.05 -10.89
N GLU A 42 3.31 -17.42 -11.17
CA GLU A 42 3.68 -18.75 -11.67
C GLU A 42 3.81 -19.81 -10.57
N ASN A 43 4.33 -19.43 -9.40
CA ASN A 43 4.75 -20.38 -8.36
C ASN A 43 3.84 -20.40 -7.13
N ARG A 44 2.94 -19.43 -6.96
CA ARG A 44 2.00 -19.32 -5.83
C ARG A 44 0.55 -19.17 -6.30
N PRO A 45 -0.02 -20.15 -7.03
CA PRO A 45 -1.38 -20.05 -7.53
C PRO A 45 -2.45 -19.86 -6.43
N GLU A 46 -2.18 -20.26 -5.19
CA GLU A 46 -3.03 -20.04 -4.01
C GLU A 46 -3.28 -18.56 -3.72
N VAL A 47 -2.33 -17.69 -4.07
CA VAL A 47 -2.45 -16.23 -3.94
C VAL A 47 -3.62 -15.71 -4.78
N LEU A 48 -3.96 -16.39 -5.87
CA LEU A 48 -5.08 -16.01 -6.73
C LEU A 48 -6.42 -16.52 -6.19
N GLY A 49 -6.42 -17.52 -5.30
CA GLY A 49 -7.63 -18.07 -4.68
C GLY A 49 -8.39 -17.07 -3.81
N VAL A 50 -7.75 -15.94 -3.48
CA VAL A 50 -8.33 -14.81 -2.73
C VAL A 50 -9.19 -13.91 -3.61
N PHE A 51 -8.94 -13.93 -4.93
CA PHE A 51 -9.74 -13.25 -5.92
C PHE A 51 -10.81 -14.24 -6.37
N ASN A 52 -12.08 -13.86 -6.25
CA ASN A 52 -13.10 -14.59 -6.99
C ASN A 52 -12.77 -14.45 -8.49
N ILE A 53 -12.40 -15.55 -9.14
CA ILE A 53 -11.78 -15.56 -10.48
C ILE A 53 -12.73 -15.02 -11.57
N ASN A 54 -13.98 -14.70 -11.23
CA ASN A 54 -14.86 -13.97 -12.11
C ASN A 54 -14.69 -12.44 -11.98
N CYS A 55 -13.93 -11.84 -12.90
CA CYS A 55 -13.71 -10.38 -13.00
C CYS A 55 -14.98 -9.52 -13.08
N SER A 56 -16.13 -10.11 -13.36
CA SER A 56 -17.43 -9.42 -13.49
C SER A 56 -18.26 -9.51 -12.21
N SER A 57 -17.81 -10.26 -11.20
CA SER A 57 -18.51 -10.36 -9.92
C SER A 57 -18.19 -9.16 -9.04
N ASN A 58 -19.17 -8.73 -8.24
CA ASN A 58 -18.91 -7.71 -7.21
C ASN A 58 -17.90 -8.21 -6.18
N GLU A 59 -17.93 -9.50 -5.89
CA GLU A 59 -16.99 -10.18 -4.99
C GLU A 59 -15.54 -10.06 -5.47
N PHE A 60 -15.28 -10.00 -6.78
CA PHE A 60 -13.94 -9.76 -7.31
C PHE A 60 -13.43 -8.36 -6.97
N GLY A 61 -14.28 -7.34 -7.13
CA GLY A 61 -13.94 -5.98 -6.71
C GLY A 61 -13.71 -5.89 -5.20
N GLU A 62 -14.55 -6.54 -4.41
CA GLU A 62 -14.40 -6.61 -2.96
C GLU A 62 -13.11 -7.34 -2.57
N SER A 63 -12.76 -8.45 -3.23
CA SER A 63 -11.49 -9.14 -3.03
C SER A 63 -10.29 -8.27 -3.39
N ILE A 64 -10.33 -7.51 -4.50
CA ILE A 64 -9.27 -6.56 -4.86
C ILE A 64 -9.13 -5.43 -3.84
N VAL A 65 -10.21 -5.00 -3.21
CA VAL A 65 -10.18 -3.91 -2.23
C VAL A 65 -9.79 -4.42 -0.84
N ASN A 66 -10.37 -5.53 -0.40
CA ASN A 66 -10.26 -6.03 0.97
C ASN A 66 -9.03 -6.92 1.17
N ASN A 67 -8.71 -7.78 0.20
CA ASN A 67 -7.52 -8.65 0.23
C ASN A 67 -6.34 -8.01 -0.52
N GLY A 68 -6.53 -6.74 -0.92
CA GLY A 68 -5.96 -6.13 -2.10
C GLY A 68 -4.47 -6.28 -2.24
N ALA A 69 -4.01 -7.16 -3.11
CA ALA A 69 -2.60 -7.43 -3.37
C ALA A 69 -1.73 -7.72 -2.13
N VAL A 70 -2.25 -7.59 -0.90
CA VAL A 70 -1.64 -8.03 0.35
C VAL A 70 -1.34 -9.50 0.21
N ILE A 71 -2.28 -10.34 -0.22
CA ILE A 71 -1.93 -11.76 -0.41
C ILE A 71 -1.00 -11.96 -1.62
N PHE A 72 -1.04 -11.05 -2.61
CA PHE A 72 -0.14 -11.09 -3.78
C PHE A 72 1.30 -10.71 -3.46
N VAL A 73 1.56 -9.99 -2.38
CA VAL A 73 2.88 -9.45 -2.07
C VAL A 73 3.31 -9.72 -0.62
N HIS A 74 2.41 -9.67 0.36
CA HIS A 74 2.67 -9.94 1.78
C HIS A 74 3.09 -11.40 2.02
N GLU A 75 2.38 -12.41 1.51
CA GLU A 75 2.78 -13.84 1.68
C GLU A 75 4.08 -14.18 0.91
N ALA A 76 4.31 -13.50 -0.21
CA ALA A 76 5.51 -13.63 -1.03
C ALA A 76 6.77 -12.95 -0.43
N ALA A 77 6.60 -11.71 0.01
CA ALA A 77 7.65 -10.84 0.49
C ALA A 77 8.01 -11.09 1.96
N HIS A 78 7.11 -11.71 2.75
CA HIS A 78 7.42 -12.08 4.14
C HIS A 78 8.29 -13.33 4.28
N PHE A 79 8.24 -14.29 3.34
CA PHE A 79 8.95 -15.56 3.56
C PHE A 79 9.70 -16.15 2.37
N GLU A 80 9.33 -15.86 1.10
CA GLU A 80 9.67 -16.82 0.02
C GLU A 80 10.00 -16.21 -1.34
N ASP A 81 10.36 -14.94 -1.40
CA ASP A 81 11.16 -14.45 -2.50
C ASP A 81 12.64 -14.81 -2.22
N LEU A 82 13.06 -15.99 -2.71
CA LEU A 82 14.40 -16.43 -3.17
C LEU A 82 15.49 -16.91 -2.18
N ASP A 83 15.31 -18.06 -1.51
CA ASP A 83 16.40 -18.78 -0.79
C ASP A 83 17.11 -17.90 0.25
N LEU A 84 16.38 -17.21 1.12
CA LEU A 84 17.00 -16.62 2.31
C LEU A 84 17.29 -17.74 3.31
N ASP A 85 18.41 -18.39 3.09
CA ASP A 85 19.00 -19.25 4.10
C ASP A 85 19.37 -18.38 5.30
N LEU A 86 18.61 -18.49 6.38
CA LEU A 86 18.91 -17.86 7.68
C LEU A 86 20.27 -18.33 8.24
N SER A 87 20.95 -19.31 7.59
CA SER A 87 22.33 -19.72 7.85
C SER A 87 23.40 -19.16 6.89
N GLY A 88 23.01 -18.33 5.91
CA GLY A 88 23.92 -17.46 5.15
C GLY A 88 24.57 -18.03 3.87
N THR A 89 24.02 -19.07 3.23
CA THR A 89 24.71 -19.76 2.11
C THR A 89 24.15 -19.56 0.70
N SER A 90 23.04 -18.84 0.50
CA SER A 90 22.50 -18.61 -0.85
C SER A 90 23.16 -17.40 -1.54
N SER A 91 23.47 -17.56 -2.83
CA SER A 91 24.23 -16.60 -3.67
C SER A 91 23.39 -15.89 -4.74
N LYS A 92 22.06 -16.02 -4.67
CA LYS A 92 21.14 -15.27 -5.53
C LYS A 92 20.73 -14.04 -4.76
N GLU A 93 21.18 -12.85 -5.18
CA GLU A 93 20.81 -11.58 -4.56
C GLU A 93 19.28 -11.42 -4.51
N THR A 94 18.74 -11.59 -3.31
CA THR A 94 17.34 -11.85 -3.02
C THR A 94 16.51 -10.55 -2.92
N ASN A 95 15.33 -10.53 -3.54
CA ASN A 95 14.54 -9.37 -4.00
C ASN A 95 13.76 -8.56 -2.94
N ILE A 96 14.03 -8.69 -1.64
CA ILE A 96 13.26 -8.05 -0.53
C ILE A 96 13.32 -6.52 -0.61
N TYR A 97 14.32 -6.03 -1.32
CA TYR A 97 14.61 -4.62 -1.48
C TYR A 97 14.45 -4.18 -2.93
N THR A 98 13.70 -4.86 -3.79
CA THR A 98 13.44 -4.29 -5.12
C THR A 98 12.20 -3.42 -5.13
N VAL A 99 12.32 -2.17 -5.59
CA VAL A 99 11.18 -1.37 -6.05
C VAL A 99 11.41 -1.04 -7.51
N ASN A 100 10.40 -1.27 -8.38
CA ASN A 100 10.54 -1.09 -9.82
C ASN A 100 11.76 -1.81 -10.44
N ASN A 101 12.06 -3.03 -9.97
CA ASN A 101 13.24 -3.82 -10.36
C ASN A 101 14.60 -3.24 -9.94
N GLU A 102 14.66 -2.25 -9.02
CA GLU A 102 15.92 -1.74 -8.47
C GLU A 102 16.10 -2.13 -7.00
N HIS A 103 17.25 -2.73 -6.67
CA HIS A 103 17.59 -3.10 -5.30
C HIS A 103 17.95 -1.86 -4.44
N ILE A 104 17.18 -1.58 -3.38
CA ILE A 104 17.28 -0.42 -2.50
C ILE A 104 18.43 -0.53 -1.48
N GLY A 105 19.03 -1.70 -1.31
CA GLY A 105 20.23 -1.93 -0.50
C GLY A 105 19.92 -2.69 0.80
N THR A 106 20.80 -2.59 1.79
CA THR A 106 20.61 -3.19 3.11
C THR A 106 20.97 -2.22 4.23
N VAL A 107 20.31 -2.38 5.38
CA VAL A 107 20.58 -1.61 6.60
C VAL A 107 21.77 -2.23 7.35
N LYS A 108 22.66 -1.39 7.85
CA LYS A 108 23.76 -1.75 8.74
C LYS A 108 23.38 -1.57 10.21
N ASN A 109 24.04 -2.35 11.07
CA ASN A 109 23.94 -2.27 12.54
C ASN A 109 22.54 -2.57 13.09
N VAL A 110 21.79 -3.46 12.43
CA VAL A 110 20.41 -3.81 12.83
C VAL A 110 20.33 -4.56 14.17
N THR A 111 21.40 -5.27 14.56
CA THR A 111 21.45 -6.06 15.80
C THR A 111 21.52 -5.22 17.07
N GLU A 112 21.94 -3.95 16.94
CA GLU A 112 22.06 -3.00 18.06
C GLU A 112 20.84 -2.10 18.17
N LEU A 113 19.96 -2.12 17.15
CA LEU A 113 18.74 -1.35 17.14
C LEU A 113 17.71 -1.96 18.10
N PRO A 114 17.03 -1.13 18.92
CA PRO A 114 15.96 -1.62 19.77
C PRO A 114 14.77 -2.07 18.92
N ILE A 115 14.02 -3.02 19.47
CA ILE A 115 12.84 -3.58 18.82
C ILE A 115 11.82 -2.48 18.56
N VAL A 116 11.23 -2.44 17.37
CA VAL A 116 10.41 -1.28 16.99
C VAL A 116 9.18 -1.14 17.87
N ARG A 117 8.52 -2.26 18.21
CA ARG A 117 7.38 -2.26 19.13
C ARG A 117 7.74 -1.68 20.51
N GLU A 118 8.93 -1.97 21.03
CA GLU A 118 9.39 -1.47 22.33
C GLU A 118 9.67 0.04 22.33
N ILE A 119 9.81 0.63 21.15
CA ILE A 119 9.99 2.07 20.96
C ILE A 119 8.64 2.75 20.68
N VAL A 120 7.89 2.25 19.70
CA VAL A 120 6.69 2.91 19.20
C VAL A 120 5.51 2.78 20.16
N THR A 121 5.28 1.59 20.75
CA THR A 121 4.10 1.38 21.61
C THR A 121 4.16 2.23 22.88
N PRO A 122 5.27 2.27 23.65
CA PRO A 122 5.35 3.15 24.81
C PRO A 122 5.22 4.63 24.44
N TYR A 123 5.77 5.04 23.29
CA TYR A 123 5.60 6.40 22.79
C TYR A 123 4.12 6.73 22.55
N LEU A 124 3.39 5.86 21.85
CA LEU A 124 1.97 6.04 21.59
C LEU A 124 1.16 6.09 22.89
N GLN A 125 1.41 5.19 23.84
CA GLN A 125 0.73 5.19 25.14
C GLN A 125 0.96 6.50 25.91
N ALA A 126 2.19 7.02 25.89
CA ALA A 126 2.56 8.21 26.65
C ALA A 126 2.14 9.53 25.97
N LYS A 127 2.18 9.60 24.64
CA LYS A 127 2.07 10.87 23.89
C LYS A 127 0.86 10.94 22.96
N ARG A 128 0.28 9.79 22.59
CA ARG A 128 -0.83 9.65 21.65
C ARG A 128 -1.85 8.57 22.06
N PRO A 129 -2.27 8.49 23.34
CA PRO A 129 -3.14 7.39 23.79
C PRO A 129 -4.48 7.33 23.05
N TYR A 130 -4.95 8.45 22.48
CA TYR A 130 -6.16 8.48 21.66
C TYR A 130 -6.07 7.61 20.40
N LEU A 131 -4.88 7.45 19.81
CA LEU A 131 -4.67 6.60 18.63
C LEU A 131 -4.94 5.13 18.94
N LEU A 132 -4.59 4.68 20.15
CA LEU A 132 -4.82 3.31 20.60
C LEU A 132 -6.30 2.98 20.88
N SER A 133 -7.17 4.00 20.81
CA SER A 133 -8.63 3.84 20.85
C SER A 133 -9.32 4.12 19.51
N ASN A 134 -8.55 4.51 18.49
CA ASN A 134 -9.08 4.82 17.17
C ASN A 134 -9.13 3.54 16.32
N GLU A 135 -10.31 3.21 15.78
CA GLU A 135 -10.55 1.98 15.02
C GLU A 135 -9.67 1.87 13.76
N VAL A 136 -9.52 2.95 13.00
CA VAL A 136 -8.69 2.98 11.78
C VAL A 136 -7.23 2.69 12.13
N PHE A 137 -6.70 3.39 13.14
CA PHE A 137 -5.34 3.17 13.59
C PHE A 137 -5.13 1.74 14.09
N MET A 138 -6.06 1.24 14.92
CA MET A 138 -5.97 -0.07 15.53
C MET A 138 -6.19 -1.24 14.56
N HIS A 139 -6.85 -1.01 13.42
CA HIS A 139 -7.02 -2.04 12.40
C HIS A 139 -5.66 -2.56 11.89
N LEU A 140 -4.75 -1.65 11.53
CA LEU A 140 -3.39 -2.00 11.10
C LEU A 140 -2.45 -2.17 12.30
N HIS A 141 -2.57 -1.33 13.33
CA HIS A 141 -1.69 -1.38 14.49
C HIS A 141 -1.89 -2.63 15.35
N GLY A 142 -3.12 -3.15 15.45
CA GLY A 142 -3.42 -4.36 16.21
C GLY A 142 -2.69 -5.58 15.66
N ILE A 143 -2.66 -5.75 14.33
CA ILE A 143 -1.93 -6.85 13.67
C ILE A 143 -0.42 -6.69 13.88
N TYR A 144 0.08 -5.47 13.70
CA TYR A 144 1.48 -5.11 13.96
C TYR A 144 1.94 -5.40 15.41
N LEU A 145 1.04 -5.27 16.40
CA LEU A 145 1.34 -5.54 17.81
C LEU A 145 1.12 -7.00 18.23
N ALA A 146 0.14 -7.68 17.64
CA ALA A 146 -0.35 -8.99 18.09
C ALA A 146 0.49 -10.17 17.60
N ALA A 147 1.27 -10.00 16.54
CA ALA A 147 2.18 -11.02 16.06
C ALA A 147 3.56 -10.84 16.72
N ASP A 148 3.78 -11.50 17.87
CA ASP A 148 5.11 -11.62 18.49
C ASP A 148 6.16 -12.18 17.51
N ASP A 149 5.71 -12.91 16.48
CA ASP A 149 6.53 -13.53 15.42
C ASP A 149 6.55 -12.74 14.10
N SER A 150 5.93 -11.55 14.03
CA SER A 150 5.98 -10.73 12.81
C SER A 150 7.32 -9.99 12.74
N MET A 151 8.05 -10.17 11.64
CA MET A 151 9.28 -9.43 11.36
C MET A 151 9.10 -7.91 11.50
N ALA A 152 7.90 -7.39 11.22
CA ALA A 152 7.57 -5.96 11.31
C ALA A 152 7.75 -5.38 12.72
N ALA A 153 7.49 -6.19 13.75
CA ALA A 153 7.60 -5.77 15.14
C ALA A 153 9.04 -5.78 15.64
N GLU A 154 9.91 -6.60 15.04
CA GLU A 154 11.24 -6.93 15.55
C GLU A 154 12.29 -5.87 15.23
N PHE A 155 12.43 -5.43 13.97
CA PHE A 155 13.52 -4.52 13.57
C PHE A 155 13.07 -3.52 12.50
N ILE A 156 13.86 -2.46 12.28
CA ILE A 156 13.59 -1.46 11.24
C ILE A 156 13.48 -2.08 9.84
N THR A 157 14.19 -3.18 9.60
CA THR A 157 14.11 -3.95 8.35
C THR A 157 12.72 -4.57 8.16
N GLY A 158 12.05 -4.98 9.23
CA GLY A 158 10.68 -5.48 9.17
C GLY A 158 9.69 -4.41 8.71
N ILE A 159 9.72 -3.24 9.33
CA ILE A 159 8.91 -2.09 8.89
C ILE A 159 9.21 -1.71 7.43
N ALA A 160 10.48 -1.78 7.02
CA ALA A 160 10.86 -1.53 5.64
C ALA A 160 10.27 -2.56 4.67
N THR A 161 10.28 -3.85 5.03
CA THR A 161 9.66 -4.92 4.24
C THR A 161 8.16 -4.70 4.11
N GLU A 162 7.47 -4.37 5.19
CA GLU A 162 6.02 -4.08 5.13
C GLU A 162 5.72 -2.89 4.24
N LEU A 163 6.42 -1.77 4.44
CA LEU A 163 6.28 -0.60 3.59
C LEU A 163 6.48 -0.94 2.11
N ASN A 164 7.47 -1.76 1.80
CA ASN A 164 7.71 -2.25 0.45
C ASN A 164 6.53 -3.09 -0.06
N ALA A 165 6.02 -4.02 0.76
CA ALA A 165 4.87 -4.85 0.39
C ALA A 165 3.63 -4.02 0.06
N TYR A 166 3.30 -3.03 0.89
CA TYR A 166 2.21 -2.09 0.62
C TYR A 166 2.46 -1.25 -0.63
N THR A 167 3.70 -0.82 -0.87
CA THR A 167 4.08 -0.05 -2.06
C THR A 167 3.82 -0.83 -3.35
N HIS A 168 4.31 -2.07 -3.44
CA HIS A 168 4.03 -2.94 -4.59
C HIS A 168 2.55 -3.31 -4.69
N GLY A 169 1.93 -3.62 -3.55
CA GLY A 169 0.52 -3.92 -3.45
C GLY A 169 -0.35 -2.81 -4.04
N SER A 170 -0.05 -1.54 -3.72
CA SER A 170 -0.74 -0.38 -4.31
C SER A 170 -0.61 -0.32 -5.82
N VAL A 171 0.58 -0.56 -6.39
CA VAL A 171 0.79 -0.51 -7.84
C VAL A 171 0.03 -1.64 -8.55
N ILE A 172 0.02 -2.85 -7.98
CA ILE A 172 -0.75 -3.99 -8.53
C ILE A 172 -2.24 -3.74 -8.39
N GLN A 173 -2.70 -3.32 -7.21
CA GLN A 173 -4.11 -3.00 -6.96
C GLN A 173 -4.61 -1.92 -7.92
N ALA A 174 -3.84 -0.85 -8.14
CA ALA A 174 -4.16 0.21 -9.09
C ALA A 174 -4.29 -0.31 -10.53
N ARG A 175 -3.46 -1.27 -10.94
CA ARG A 175 -3.60 -1.93 -12.26
C ARG A 175 -4.86 -2.79 -12.32
N MET A 176 -5.10 -3.60 -11.28
CA MET A 176 -6.27 -4.48 -11.18
C MET A 176 -7.60 -3.71 -11.07
N GLN A 177 -7.58 -2.48 -10.54
CA GLN A 177 -8.73 -1.57 -10.54
C GLN A 177 -9.30 -1.35 -11.96
N ALA A 178 -8.49 -1.45 -13.01
CA ALA A 178 -8.97 -1.39 -14.40
C ALA A 178 -9.97 -2.51 -14.75
N LEU A 179 -9.92 -3.65 -14.04
CA LEU A 179 -10.80 -4.79 -14.24
C LEU A 179 -12.14 -4.63 -13.52
N ILE A 180 -12.21 -3.77 -12.50
CA ILE A 180 -13.44 -3.48 -11.76
C ILE A 180 -14.41 -2.68 -12.66
N PRO A 181 -15.66 -3.13 -12.85
CA PRO A 181 -16.66 -2.41 -13.63
C PRO A 181 -16.90 -1.00 -13.08
N GLN A 182 -16.98 0.00 -13.96
CA GLN A 182 -17.28 1.40 -13.58
C GLN A 182 -18.65 1.53 -12.94
N LYS A 183 -19.63 0.78 -13.46
CA LYS A 183 -21.02 0.82 -13.01
C LYS A 183 -21.48 -0.57 -12.62
N LEU A 184 -22.22 -0.62 -11.52
CA LEU A 184 -22.96 -1.78 -11.08
C LEU A 184 -24.37 -1.73 -11.66
N ILE A 185 -24.82 -2.85 -12.19
CA ILE A 185 -26.19 -3.01 -12.66
C ILE A 185 -26.97 -3.73 -11.56
N VAL A 186 -27.89 -3.01 -10.92
CA VAL A 186 -28.77 -3.55 -9.88
C VAL A 186 -30.17 -3.69 -10.45
N ARG A 187 -30.73 -4.91 -10.40
CA ARG A 187 -32.10 -5.19 -10.85
C ARG A 187 -33.03 -5.34 -9.66
N ASN A 188 -34.15 -4.63 -9.69
CA ASN A 188 -35.24 -4.77 -8.71
C ASN A 188 -36.57 -4.98 -9.47
N GLY A 189 -36.98 -6.24 -9.59
CA GLY A 189 -38.09 -6.64 -10.46
C GLY A 189 -37.76 -6.40 -11.93
N GLU A 190 -38.60 -5.63 -12.62
CA GLU A 190 -38.40 -5.24 -14.03
C GLU A 190 -37.51 -4.00 -14.21
N HIS A 191 -37.14 -3.32 -13.13
CA HIS A 191 -36.35 -2.09 -13.19
C HIS A 191 -34.86 -2.39 -13.04
N GLU A 192 -34.07 -1.77 -13.91
CA GLU A 192 -32.61 -1.84 -13.90
C GLU A 192 -32.03 -0.47 -13.51
N TYR A 193 -31.21 -0.44 -12.47
CA TYR A 193 -30.51 0.73 -11.97
C TYR A 193 -29.02 0.59 -12.28
N GLN A 194 -28.42 1.65 -12.79
CA GLN A 194 -26.96 1.75 -12.92
C GLN A 194 -26.43 2.64 -11.81
N LEU A 195 -25.60 2.08 -10.95
CA LEU A 195 -24.94 2.80 -9.85
C LEU A 195 -23.44 2.88 -10.15
N GLU A 196 -22.80 3.99 -9.77
CA GLU A 196 -21.33 4.05 -9.76
C GLU A 196 -20.80 2.97 -8.82
N ASN A 197 -19.71 2.30 -9.23
CA ASN A 197 -19.12 1.26 -8.40
C ASN A 197 -18.24 1.93 -7.31
N PRO A 198 -18.59 1.82 -6.02
CA PRO A 198 -17.85 2.48 -4.94
C PRO A 198 -16.42 1.94 -4.78
N LEU A 199 -16.11 0.80 -5.38
CA LEU A 199 -14.79 0.18 -5.30
C LEU A 199 -13.80 0.73 -6.33
N LYS A 200 -14.29 1.47 -7.34
CA LYS A 200 -13.55 1.80 -8.57
C LYS A 200 -12.37 2.76 -8.38
N ASN A 201 -12.33 3.47 -7.27
CA ASN A 201 -11.24 4.39 -6.90
C ASN A 201 -10.75 4.12 -5.47
N LYS A 202 -10.94 2.90 -4.97
CA LYS A 202 -10.53 2.52 -3.63
C LYS A 202 -9.25 1.72 -3.69
N ILE A 203 -8.13 2.37 -3.38
CA ILE A 203 -6.80 1.76 -3.31
C ILE A 203 -6.41 1.70 -1.84
N THR A 204 -6.94 0.68 -1.16
CA THR A 204 -6.75 0.51 0.29
C THR A 204 -5.29 0.47 0.67
N GLN A 205 -4.42 -0.15 -0.13
CA GLN A 205 -3.01 -0.32 0.20
C GLN A 205 -2.24 1.00 0.46
N LEU A 206 -2.73 2.13 -0.06
CA LEU A 206 -2.14 3.44 0.23
C LEU A 206 -2.20 3.80 1.72
N ASP A 207 -3.19 3.29 2.48
CA ASP A 207 -3.30 3.55 3.92
C ASP A 207 -2.19 2.83 4.70
N GLY A 208 -1.82 1.62 4.29
CA GLY A 208 -0.67 0.89 4.80
C GLY A 208 0.65 1.59 4.52
N ILE A 209 0.85 2.14 3.32
CA ILE A 209 2.05 2.94 3.02
C ILE A 209 2.16 4.11 4.03
N LEU A 210 1.09 4.88 4.20
CA LEU A 210 1.09 6.01 5.14
C LEU A 210 1.28 5.56 6.59
N TYR A 211 0.65 4.45 6.99
CA TYR A 211 0.81 3.85 8.32
C TYR A 211 2.27 3.47 8.60
N PHE A 212 2.94 2.77 7.68
CA PHE A 212 4.32 2.34 7.90
C PHE A 212 5.31 3.51 7.84
N ILE A 213 5.08 4.51 6.99
CA ILE A 213 5.85 5.77 7.03
C ILE A 213 5.67 6.49 8.37
N TYR A 214 4.43 6.54 8.90
CA TYR A 214 4.14 7.12 10.21
C TYR A 214 4.90 6.40 11.33
N ASN A 215 4.83 5.07 11.38
CA ASN A 215 5.54 4.27 12.40
C ASN A 215 7.06 4.37 12.25
N MET A 216 7.58 4.38 11.02
CA MET A 216 9.00 4.59 10.76
C MET A 216 9.45 5.97 11.25
N ASN A 217 8.66 7.03 11.03
CA ASN A 217 8.95 8.36 11.59
C ASN A 217 9.00 8.33 13.12
N LEU A 218 8.01 7.72 13.77
CA LEU A 218 7.99 7.61 15.23
C LEU A 218 9.22 6.88 15.75
N TYR A 219 9.56 5.74 15.16
CA TYR A 219 10.73 4.95 15.54
C TYR A 219 12.02 5.74 15.41
N LEU A 220 12.29 6.30 14.23
CA LEU A 220 13.52 7.07 13.96
C LEU A 220 13.65 8.28 14.87
N LYS A 221 12.56 9.03 15.07
CA LYS A 221 12.52 10.20 15.95
C LYS A 221 12.82 9.83 17.40
N VAL A 222 12.18 8.77 17.92
CA VAL A 222 12.35 8.37 19.32
C VAL A 222 13.75 7.83 19.56
N ILE A 223 14.31 7.01 18.66
CA ILE A 223 15.71 6.55 18.79
C ILE A 223 16.67 7.73 18.76
N LYS A 224 16.51 8.66 17.82
CA LYS A 224 17.37 9.85 17.74
C LYS A 224 17.35 10.67 19.02
N ALA A 225 16.19 10.80 19.66
CA ALA A 225 16.02 11.58 20.87
C ALA A 225 16.46 10.86 22.16
N GLU A 226 16.14 9.57 22.29
CA GLU A 226 16.24 8.83 23.56
C GLU A 226 17.41 7.82 23.60
N ARG A 227 18.03 7.55 22.44
CA ARG A 227 19.17 6.63 22.26
C ARG A 227 20.21 7.24 21.31
N PRO A 228 20.76 8.44 21.61
CA PRO A 228 21.67 9.15 20.71
C PRO A 228 22.96 8.36 20.39
N GLU A 229 23.38 7.48 21.29
CA GLU A 229 24.50 6.55 21.07
C GLU A 229 24.21 5.54 19.96
N ILE A 230 23.04 4.89 19.99
CA ILE A 230 22.58 3.95 18.95
C ILE A 230 22.32 4.72 17.66
N TRP A 231 21.69 5.90 17.75
CA TRP A 231 21.43 6.74 16.59
C TRP A 231 22.72 7.08 15.85
N LYS A 232 23.79 7.44 16.54
CA LYS A 232 25.06 7.80 15.91
C LYS A 232 25.68 6.65 15.10
N GLU A 233 25.50 5.41 15.54
CA GLU A 233 26.00 4.22 14.84
C GLU A 233 25.09 3.81 13.68
N PHE A 234 23.80 4.07 13.80
CA PHE A 234 22.81 3.87 12.75
C PHE A 234 22.86 4.94 11.66
N ASP A 235 23.11 6.19 12.04
CA ASP A 235 22.97 7.39 11.21
C ASP A 235 24.19 7.63 10.32
N ILE A 236 24.44 6.67 9.45
CA ILE A 236 25.52 6.67 8.47
C ILE A 236 24.98 6.81 7.05
N ASP A 237 25.81 7.29 6.13
CA ASP A 237 25.42 7.56 4.74
C ASP A 237 24.73 6.37 4.06
N GLN A 238 25.22 5.14 4.30
CA GLN A 238 24.61 3.93 3.73
C GLN A 238 23.15 3.76 4.18
N ASN A 239 22.87 3.90 5.47
CA ASN A 239 21.53 3.74 6.02
C ASN A 239 20.61 4.89 5.59
N ARG A 240 21.14 6.11 5.51
CA ARG A 240 20.40 7.27 4.95
C ARG A 240 20.01 7.05 3.49
N VAL A 241 20.93 6.58 2.65
CA VAL A 241 20.67 6.26 1.24
C VAL A 241 19.63 5.14 1.12
N PHE A 242 19.73 4.10 1.94
CA PHE A 242 18.73 3.03 1.97
C PHE A 242 17.33 3.56 2.31
N LEU A 243 17.21 4.35 3.38
CA LEU A 243 15.93 4.93 3.81
C LEU A 243 15.38 5.90 2.76
N ASP A 244 16.22 6.76 2.16
CA ASP A 244 15.79 7.67 1.10
C ASP A 244 15.23 6.88 -0.10
N LYS A 245 15.91 5.82 -0.57
CA LYS A 245 15.42 4.99 -1.68
C LYS A 245 14.08 4.32 -1.36
N LEU A 246 13.97 3.69 -0.20
CA LEU A 246 12.75 3.02 0.25
C LEU A 246 11.56 3.98 0.31
N LEU A 247 11.74 5.08 1.06
CA LEU A 247 10.68 6.05 1.32
C LEU A 247 10.34 6.82 0.03
N SER A 248 11.33 7.23 -0.76
CA SER A 248 11.09 7.94 -2.03
C SER A 248 10.31 7.11 -3.01
N SER A 249 10.57 5.80 -3.07
CA SER A 249 9.80 4.91 -3.95
C SER A 249 8.35 4.82 -3.50
N SER A 250 8.12 4.70 -2.20
CA SER A 250 6.77 4.67 -1.60
C SER A 250 6.02 5.99 -1.83
N LEU A 251 6.72 7.12 -1.68
CA LEU A 251 6.18 8.46 -1.97
C LEU A 251 5.88 8.66 -3.45
N GLY A 252 6.71 8.11 -4.34
CA GLY A 252 6.45 8.10 -5.78
C GLY A 252 5.12 7.41 -6.09
N VAL A 253 4.86 6.25 -5.50
CA VAL A 253 3.59 5.53 -5.67
C VAL A 253 2.40 6.30 -5.10
N LEU A 254 2.53 6.89 -3.91
CA LEU A 254 1.50 7.76 -3.32
C LEU A 254 1.16 8.93 -4.26
N LYS A 255 2.17 9.54 -4.88
CA LYS A 255 2.02 10.66 -5.82
C LYS A 255 1.39 10.22 -7.14
N ASP A 256 1.89 9.15 -7.75
CA ASP A 256 1.41 8.62 -9.03
C ASP A 256 -0.06 8.17 -8.94
N LEU A 257 -0.49 7.72 -7.77
CA LEU A 257 -1.86 7.32 -7.48
C LEU A 257 -2.72 8.44 -6.87
N ASP A 258 -2.20 9.67 -6.83
CA ASP A 258 -2.88 10.88 -6.35
C ASP A 258 -3.58 10.70 -4.99
N HIS A 259 -2.83 10.20 -4.01
CA HIS A 259 -3.33 9.98 -2.66
C HIS A 259 -3.95 11.23 -2.02
N CYS A 260 -3.52 12.43 -2.43
CA CYS A 260 -4.04 13.71 -1.94
C CYS A 260 -5.45 14.02 -2.44
N SER A 261 -5.78 13.70 -3.68
CA SER A 261 -7.16 13.80 -4.15
C SER A 261 -8.01 12.66 -3.59
N LEU A 262 -7.46 11.44 -3.54
CA LEU A 262 -8.18 10.28 -3.01
C LEU A 262 -8.57 10.44 -1.55
N SER A 263 -7.74 11.06 -0.71
CA SER A 263 -8.03 11.28 0.71
C SER A 263 -9.23 12.20 0.96
N LYS A 264 -9.60 13.05 0.00
CA LYS A 264 -10.80 13.91 0.10
C LYS A 264 -12.11 13.14 -0.13
N SER A 265 -12.02 11.88 -0.59
CA SER A 265 -13.18 11.01 -0.84
C SER A 265 -13.60 10.31 0.44
N LYS A 266 -14.92 10.20 0.68
CA LYS A 266 -15.47 9.49 1.85
C LYS A 266 -15.06 8.02 1.89
N GLU A 267 -14.83 7.42 0.73
CA GLU A 267 -14.45 6.03 0.52
C GLU A 267 -13.01 5.72 0.97
N ASN A 268 -12.19 6.76 1.20
CA ASN A 268 -10.78 6.66 1.59
C ASN A 268 -10.49 7.43 2.89
N SER A 269 -11.43 7.43 3.84
CA SER A 269 -11.28 8.12 5.14
C SER A 269 -10.01 7.74 5.92
N ASN A 270 -9.45 6.54 5.69
CA ASN A 270 -8.20 6.12 6.30
C ASN A 270 -7.00 6.94 5.81
N LEU A 271 -6.97 7.32 4.52
CA LEU A 271 -5.91 8.16 3.97
C LEU A 271 -5.93 9.55 4.60
N GLU A 272 -7.11 10.15 4.71
CA GLU A 272 -7.30 11.44 5.37
C GLU A 272 -6.79 11.37 6.81
N PHE A 273 -7.17 10.32 7.54
CA PHE A 273 -6.72 10.11 8.91
C PHE A 273 -5.18 10.11 9.02
N TYR A 274 -4.47 9.29 8.24
CA TYR A 274 -3.01 9.22 8.35
C TYR A 274 -2.31 10.50 7.88
N ILE A 275 -2.81 11.17 6.83
CA ILE A 275 -2.29 12.46 6.38
C ILE A 275 -2.40 13.50 7.50
N GLU A 276 -3.55 13.59 8.15
CA GLU A 276 -3.78 14.54 9.25
C GLU A 276 -2.93 14.21 10.48
N GLU A 277 -2.71 12.92 10.79
CA GLU A 277 -1.79 12.54 11.87
C GLU A 277 -0.34 12.86 11.53
N LEU A 278 0.11 12.65 10.28
CA LEU A 278 1.45 13.04 9.84
C LEU A 278 1.67 14.55 9.92
N LYS A 279 0.66 15.38 9.60
CA LYS A 279 0.74 16.86 9.75
C LYS A 279 0.93 17.32 11.19
N LYS A 280 0.44 16.55 12.17
CA LYS A 280 0.56 16.85 13.60
C LYS A 280 1.89 16.37 14.20
N GLU A 281 2.60 15.50 13.49
CA GLU A 281 3.86 14.94 13.95
C GLU A 281 5.06 15.83 13.64
N ASP A 282 6.09 15.67 14.47
CA ASP A 282 7.43 16.14 14.13
C ASP A 282 8.03 15.20 13.07
N LEU A 283 8.22 15.74 11.87
CA LEU A 283 8.79 15.05 10.71
C LEU A 283 10.24 15.45 10.44
N SER A 284 10.92 16.09 11.39
CA SER A 284 12.30 16.58 11.22
C SER A 284 13.28 15.50 10.74
N VAL A 285 13.20 14.29 11.30
CA VAL A 285 14.08 13.19 10.88
C VAL A 285 13.79 12.74 9.45
N LEU A 286 12.52 12.63 9.06
CA LEU A 286 12.18 12.31 7.68
C LEU A 286 12.60 13.43 6.71
N LYS A 287 12.49 14.70 7.11
CA LYS A 287 12.96 15.84 6.31
C LYS A 287 14.47 15.80 6.08
N GLU A 288 15.26 15.38 7.07
CA GLU A 288 16.71 15.21 6.91
C GLU A 288 17.07 14.09 5.91
N ILE A 289 16.19 13.09 5.74
CA ILE A 289 16.39 11.97 4.82
C ILE A 289 15.88 12.32 3.42
N LEU A 290 14.69 12.89 3.32
CA LEU A 290 13.93 13.05 2.07
C LEU A 290 13.97 14.45 1.47
N GLY A 291 14.25 15.46 2.28
CA GLY A 291 14.07 16.87 1.93
C GLY A 291 12.61 17.35 2.11
N ASP A 292 12.44 18.67 2.16
CA ASP A 292 11.14 19.30 2.42
C ASP A 292 10.09 19.04 1.32
N ASP A 293 10.50 19.02 0.06
CA ASP A 293 9.56 18.87 -1.07
C ASP A 293 8.81 17.52 -1.04
N LYS A 294 9.54 16.43 -0.75
CA LYS A 294 8.97 15.09 -0.61
C LYS A 294 8.04 14.97 0.61
N ILE A 295 8.32 15.72 1.68
CA ILE A 295 7.46 15.78 2.86
C ILE A 295 6.19 16.58 2.55
N ALA A 296 6.30 17.66 1.77
CA ALA A 296 5.14 18.41 1.33
C ALA A 296 4.20 17.56 0.46
N ASP A 297 4.76 16.72 -0.44
CA ASP A 297 4.04 15.70 -1.20
C ASP A 297 3.33 14.70 -0.25
N LEU A 298 4.06 14.12 0.72
CA LEU A 298 3.52 13.11 1.67
C LEU A 298 2.30 13.60 2.45
N VAL A 299 2.32 14.87 2.90
CA VAL A 299 1.24 15.41 3.75
C VAL A 299 0.27 16.30 2.97
N CYS A 300 0.33 16.30 1.64
CA CYS A 300 -0.55 17.08 0.77
C CYS A 300 -0.59 18.58 1.14
N SER A 301 0.57 19.15 1.48
CA SER A 301 0.69 20.54 1.96
C SER A 301 1.22 21.52 0.91
N HIS A 302 1.30 21.10 -0.35
CA HIS A 302 1.51 22.03 -1.45
C HIS A 302 0.42 23.11 -1.41
N LYS A 303 0.86 24.37 -1.48
CA LYS A 303 -0.04 25.52 -1.59
C LYS A 303 -0.99 25.26 -2.74
N GLU A 304 -2.25 25.03 -2.39
CA GLU A 304 -3.42 24.81 -3.22
C GLU A 304 -3.17 24.82 -4.73
N ASP A 305 -3.43 23.66 -5.33
CA ASP A 305 -3.92 23.52 -6.69
C ASP A 305 -4.86 24.69 -7.07
N LEU A 306 -4.26 25.70 -7.72
CA LEU A 306 -4.92 26.80 -8.43
C LEU A 306 -5.83 26.30 -9.58
N SER A 307 -5.96 24.98 -9.76
CA SER A 307 -6.92 24.37 -10.67
C SER A 307 -8.37 24.59 -10.21
N VAL A 308 -8.64 24.68 -8.90
CA VAL A 308 -9.98 24.98 -8.38
C VAL A 308 -10.34 26.47 -8.49
N LEU A 309 -9.34 27.37 -8.51
CA LEU A 309 -9.57 28.81 -8.69
C LEU A 309 -9.80 29.21 -10.15
N LYS A 310 -9.30 28.43 -11.13
CA LYS A 310 -9.61 28.65 -12.56
C LYS A 310 -11.08 28.36 -12.89
N ASP A 311 -11.65 27.33 -12.28
CA ASP A 311 -13.07 26.97 -12.48
C ASP A 311 -14.03 27.92 -11.76
N ILE A 312 -13.57 28.65 -10.74
CA ILE A 312 -14.40 29.58 -9.95
C ILE A 312 -14.27 31.04 -10.43
N LEU A 313 -13.10 31.49 -10.90
CA LEU A 313 -12.88 32.91 -11.20
C LEU A 313 -13.16 33.33 -12.64
N GLY A 314 -13.33 32.39 -13.57
CA GLY A 314 -13.47 32.69 -15.00
C GLY A 314 -12.21 33.35 -15.58
N ASP A 315 -11.99 33.16 -16.87
CA ASP A 315 -10.72 33.45 -17.57
C ASP A 315 -10.23 34.93 -17.58
N ASN A 316 -10.74 35.83 -16.74
CA ASN A 316 -10.43 37.26 -16.83
C ASN A 316 -10.07 37.98 -15.52
N LYS A 317 -9.77 37.29 -14.41
CA LYS A 317 -9.39 37.99 -13.15
C LYS A 317 -8.17 37.45 -12.39
N THR A 318 -7.42 36.52 -12.94
CA THR A 318 -6.15 36.05 -12.32
C THR A 318 -4.95 36.97 -12.57
N ALA A 319 -5.12 38.10 -13.26
CA ALA A 319 -4.01 39.02 -13.57
C ALA A 319 -3.68 40.03 -12.44
N ASP A 320 -4.55 40.24 -11.45
CA ASP A 320 -4.40 41.36 -10.50
C ASP A 320 -4.01 40.96 -9.06
N LEU A 321 -3.73 39.69 -8.77
CA LEU A 321 -3.39 39.24 -7.40
C LEU A 321 -1.96 38.72 -7.22
N VAL A 322 -1.11 38.84 -8.24
CA VAL A 322 0.33 38.55 -8.13
C VAL A 322 1.10 39.83 -8.40
N CYS A 323 1.10 40.77 -7.43
CA CYS A 323 2.19 41.72 -7.15
C CYS A 323 1.72 42.80 -6.16
N SER A 324 1.90 42.56 -4.85
CA SER A 324 2.20 43.64 -3.91
C SER A 324 2.71 43.09 -2.57
N HIS A 325 4.04 43.19 -2.43
CA HIS A 325 4.91 43.12 -1.25
C HIS A 325 5.05 41.82 -0.44
#